data_AF-A0A955YDP0-F1
#
_entry.id   AF-A0A955YDP0-F1
#
_cell.length_a   1.000
_cell.length_b   1.000
_cell.length_c   1.000
_cell.angle_alpha   90.00
_cell.angle_beta   90.00
_cell.angle_gamma   90.00
#
_symmetry.space_group_name_H-M   'P 1'
#
loop_
_entity.id
_entity.type
_entity.pdbx_description
1 polymer ?
#
loop_
_entity_poly.entity_id
_entity_poly.type
_entity_poly.pdbx_seq_one_letter_code
_entity_poly.pdbx_strand_id
1 'polypeptide(L)' 'PVVGFGGLEEHCRVHGMGIIHGGKNALRFTPHFRITTAEIDLLMDVLRLSLEAFQIERAAVEQRVRATATP' A
#
# COMPACT_ATOMS: atom_id res chain seq x y z
N PRO A 1 6.31 -6.45 -0.98
CA PRO A 1 5.30 -7.45 -1.41
C PRO A 1 3.90 -6.90 -1.12
N VAL A 2 2.89 -7.28 -1.90
CA VAL A 2 1.52 -6.78 -1.63
C VAL A 2 0.89 -7.50 -0.44
N VAL A 3 1.04 -8.82 -0.40
CA VAL A 3 0.47 -9.71 0.64
C VAL A 3 1.39 -9.82 1.85
N GLY A 4 0.78 -9.96 3.03
CA GLY A 4 1.43 -10.31 4.30
C GLY A 4 1.58 -9.14 5.26
N PHE A 5 1.99 -9.45 6.50
CA PHE A 5 2.28 -8.44 7.53
C PHE A 5 3.42 -7.50 7.07
N GLY A 6 3.22 -6.20 7.25
CA GLY A 6 4.09 -5.16 6.71
C GLY A 6 4.05 -5.04 5.18
N GLY A 7 3.02 -5.61 4.54
CA GLY A 7 2.80 -5.53 3.10
C GLY A 7 2.05 -4.26 2.68
N LEU A 8 2.02 -4.00 1.38
CA LEU A 8 1.32 -2.84 0.83
C LEU A 8 -0.19 -2.88 1.11
N GLU A 9 -0.81 -4.06 1.10
CA GLU A 9 -2.23 -4.21 1.44
C GLU A 9 -2.53 -3.68 2.86
N GLU A 10 -1.74 -4.08 3.85
CA GLU A 10 -1.91 -3.64 5.23
C GLU A 10 -1.71 -2.12 5.34
N HIS A 11 -0.67 -1.58 4.70
CA HIS A 11 -0.43 -0.14 4.64
C HIS A 11 -1.64 0.60 4.05
N CYS A 12 -2.21 0.13 2.95
CA CYS A 12 -3.40 0.73 2.38
C CYS A 12 -4.62 0.70 3.32
N ARG A 13 -4.82 -0.42 4.05
CA ARG A 13 -5.95 -0.58 4.97
C ARG A 13 -5.85 0.34 6.18
N VAL A 14 -4.66 0.54 6.76
CA VAL A 14 -4.49 1.48 7.89
C VAL A 14 -4.69 2.94 7.47
N HIS A 15 -4.54 3.24 6.18
CA HIS A 15 -4.83 4.56 5.59
C HIS A 15 -6.27 4.68 5.04
N GLY A 16 -7.16 3.75 5.41
CA GLY A 16 -8.61 3.85 5.16
C GLY A 16 -9.08 3.30 3.82
N MET A 17 -8.20 2.67 3.03
CA MET A 17 -8.62 2.04 1.77
C MET A 17 -9.22 0.64 2.01
N GLY A 18 -10.48 0.45 1.63
CA GLY A 18 -11.20 -0.83 1.67
C GLY A 18 -10.78 -1.81 0.57
N ILE A 19 -9.52 -2.25 0.59
CA ILE A 19 -8.93 -3.12 -0.42
C ILE A 19 -8.46 -4.45 0.16
N ILE A 20 -8.26 -5.42 -0.71
CA ILE A 20 -7.69 -6.73 -0.38
C ILE A 20 -6.67 -7.15 -1.43
N HIS A 21 -5.80 -8.09 -1.11
CA HIS A 21 -4.89 -8.63 -2.12
C HIS A 21 -5.64 -9.40 -3.23
N GLY A 22 -5.21 -9.20 -4.47
CA GLY A 22 -5.58 -9.98 -5.64
C GLY A 22 -4.58 -11.09 -5.99
N GLY A 23 -3.47 -11.19 -5.24
CA GLY A 23 -2.37 -12.13 -5.49
C GLY A 23 -1.04 -11.54 -5.00
N LYS A 24 0.08 -12.19 -5.32
CA LYS A 24 1.42 -11.83 -4.80
C LYS A 24 1.79 -10.35 -5.00
N ASN A 25 1.44 -9.78 -6.17
CA ASN A 25 1.75 -8.41 -6.58
C ASN A 25 0.51 -7.66 -7.12
N ALA A 26 -0.69 -8.01 -6.64
CA ALA A 26 -1.93 -7.43 -7.15
C ALA A 26 -2.82 -7.00 -5.99
N LEU A 27 -3.49 -5.86 -6.15
CA LEU A 27 -4.57 -5.39 -5.29
C LEU A 27 -5.91 -5.59 -6.01
N ARG A 28 -6.95 -5.90 -5.23
CA ARG A 28 -8.32 -6.06 -5.72
C ARG A 28 -9.21 -5.03 -5.03
N PHE A 29 -9.96 -4.29 -5.84
CA PHE A 29 -10.96 -3.32 -5.43
C PHE A 29 -12.36 -3.91 -5.70
N THR A 30 -13.32 -3.58 -4.85
CA THR A 30 -14.74 -3.95 -5.03
C THR A 30 -15.62 -2.70 -4.95
N PRO A 31 -15.58 -1.82 -5.97
CA PRO A 31 -16.39 -0.62 -6.00
C PRO A 31 -17.86 -0.95 -6.24
N HIS A 32 -18.76 0.02 -6.01
CA HIS A 32 -20.16 -0.10 -6.41
C HIS A 32 -20.32 0.01 -7.93
N PHE A 33 -21.43 -0.52 -8.46
CA PHE A 33 -21.67 -0.61 -9.91
C PHE A 33 -21.72 0.73 -10.67
N ARG A 34 -21.96 1.84 -9.97
CA ARG A 34 -22.08 3.18 -10.56
C ARG A 34 -20.88 4.07 -10.25
N ILE A 35 -19.72 3.48 -10.01
CA ILE A 35 -18.50 4.23 -9.75
C ILE A 35 -18.22 5.21 -10.89
N THR A 36 -17.83 6.42 -10.52
CA THR A 36 -17.53 7.52 -11.43
C THR A 36 -16.03 7.60 -11.70
N THR A 37 -15.65 8.27 -12.78
CA THR A 37 -14.25 8.56 -13.06
C THR A 37 -13.60 9.36 -11.93
N ALA A 38 -14.32 10.34 -11.35
CA ALA A 38 -13.80 11.14 -10.24
C ALA A 38 -13.50 10.29 -8.98
N GLU A 39 -14.34 9.29 -8.68
CA GLU A 39 -14.07 8.35 -7.58
C GLU A 39 -12.88 7.42 -7.90
N ILE A 40 -12.73 6.99 -9.16
CA ILE A 40 -11.56 6.21 -9.59
C ILE A 40 -10.28 7.05 -9.44
N ASP A 41 -10.31 8.30 -9.89
CA ASP A 41 -9.17 9.21 -9.80
C ASP A 41 -8.77 9.43 -8.34
N LEU A 42 -9.75 9.68 -7.46
CA LEU A 42 -9.51 9.79 -6.02
C LEU A 42 -8.86 8.52 -5.44
N LEU A 43 -9.37 7.32 -5.79
CA LEU A 43 -8.79 6.05 -5.36
C LEU A 43 -7.34 5.89 -5.87
N MET A 44 -7.06 6.28 -7.11
CA MET A 44 -5.72 6.20 -7.68
C MET A 44 -4.74 7.15 -7.02
N ASP A 45 -5.19 8.36 -6.65
CA ASP A 45 -4.35 9.33 -5.96
C ASP A 45 -3.97 8.86 -4.55
N VAL A 46 -4.94 8.34 -3.79
CA VAL A 46 -4.65 7.76 -2.47
C VAL A 46 -3.74 6.53 -2.61
N LEU A 47 -3.98 5.68 -3.61
CA LEU A 47 -3.12 4.50 -3.84
C LEU A 47 -1.66 4.90 -4.15
N ARG A 48 -1.45 5.92 -4.98
CA ARG A 48 -0.10 6.43 -5.29
C ARG A 48 0.60 6.95 -4.04
N LEU A 49 -0.10 7.77 -3.25
CA LEU A 49 0.42 8.30 -1.99
C LEU A 49 0.82 7.17 -1.03
N SER A 50 -0.05 6.17 -0.87
CA SER A 50 0.26 5.00 -0.04
C SER A 50 1.43 4.18 -0.58
N LEU A 51 1.55 4.03 -1.90
CA LEU A 51 2.68 3.32 -2.48
C LEU A 51 4.00 4.05 -2.21
N GLU A 52 4.04 5.37 -2.38
CA GLU A 52 5.22 6.19 -2.12
C GLU A 52 5.61 6.16 -0.64
N ALA A 53 4.65 6.40 0.26
CA ALA A 53 4.87 6.33 1.71
C ALA A 53 5.41 4.96 2.13
N PHE A 54 4.81 3.88 1.62
CA PHE A 54 5.26 2.52 1.88
C PHE A 54 6.71 2.27 1.44
N GLN A 55 7.13 2.76 0.28
CA GLN A 55 8.52 2.61 -0.18
C GLN A 55 9.50 3.38 0.72
N ILE A 56 9.15 4.61 1.12
CA ILE A 56 9.96 5.44 2.01
C ILE A 56 10.12 4.78 3.37
N GLU A 57 9.01 4.33 3.97
CA GLU A 57 9.01 3.65 5.27
C GLU A 57 9.84 2.37 5.22
N ARG A 58 9.68 1.54 4.18
CA ARG A 58 10.48 0.32 4.02
C ARG A 58 11.96 0.61 3.89
N ALA A 59 12.35 1.59 3.08
CA ALA A 59 13.75 1.98 2.94
C ALA A 59 14.34 2.48 4.27
N ALA A 60 13.58 3.28 5.03
CA ALA A 60 14.01 3.76 6.33
C ALA A 60 14.20 2.62 7.35
N VAL A 61 13.29 1.63 7.37
CA VAL A 61 13.42 0.44 8.21
C VAL A 61 14.66 -0.38 7.82
N GLU A 62 14.87 -0.62 6.53
CA GLU A 62 16.04 -1.36 6.03
C GLU A 62 17.36 -0.65 6.42
N GLN A 63 17.42 0.67 6.31
CA GLN A 63 18.57 1.47 6.75
C GLN A 63 18.81 1.36 8.27
N ARG A 64 17.75 1.46 9.09
CA ARG A 64 17.85 1.32 10.56
C ARG A 64 18.36 -0.06 10.96
N VAL A 65 17.78 -1.12 10.38
CA VAL A 65 18.21 -2.50 10.63
C VAL A 65 19.69 -2.67 10.29
N ARG A 66 20.14 -2.13 9.16
CA ARG A 66 21.55 -2.17 8.75
C ARG A 66 22.47 -1.40 9.72
N ALA A 67 22.05 -0.22 10.17
CA ALA A 67 22.82 0.59 11.12
C ALA A 67 22.98 -0.10 12.48
N THR A 68 21.97 -0.82 12.95
CA THR A 68 22.04 -1.60 14.21
C THR A 68 22.72 -2.96 14.07
N ALA A 69 22.90 -3.46 12.85
CA ALA A 69 23.51 -4.77 12.57
C ALA A 69 25.03 -4.71 12.33
N THR A 70 25.66 -3.55 12.51
CA THR A 70 27.12 -3.40 12.47
C THR A 70 27.65 -3.50 13.91
N PRO A 71 28.60 -4.40 14.21
CA PRO A 71 29.11 -4.63 15.57
C PRO A 71 29.86 -3.44 16.16
#